data_AF-A0A3M1BXD2-F1
#
_entry.id   AF-A0A3M1BXD2-F1
#
_cell.length_a   1.000
_cell.length_b   1.000
_cell.length_c   1.000
_cell.angle_alpha   90.00
_cell.angle_beta   90.00
_cell.angle_gamma   90.00
#
_symmetry.space_group_name_H-M   'P 1'
#
loop_
_entity.id
_entity.type
_entity.pdbx_description
1 polymer ?
#
loop_
_entity_poly.entity_id
_entity_poly.type
_entity_poly.pdbx_seq_one_letter_code
_entity_poly.pdbx_strand_id
1 'polypeptide(L)'
;MNILKSKGTFLAAIVMLAVVFSCKNDGAVETGSTQGEPLFTVLSSSETGVDFSNDLEENPLTNHNVLSYQHYYNGAGVAVGDV
;
A
#
# COMPACT_ATOMS: atom_id res chain seq x y z
N MET A 1 -2.78 36.28 -28.71
CA MET A 1 -2.02 35.45 -27.74
C MET A 1 -2.84 35.04 -26.50
N ASN A 2 -3.79 35.84 -26.03
CA ASN A 2 -4.52 35.56 -24.75
C ASN A 2 -5.61 34.48 -24.87
N ILE A 3 -6.23 34.34 -26.05
CA ILE A 3 -7.31 33.37 -26.29
C ILE A 3 -6.79 31.92 -26.26
N LEU A 4 -5.55 31.70 -26.72
CA LEU A 4 -4.93 30.37 -26.73
C LEU A 4 -4.47 29.95 -25.32
N LYS A 5 -3.97 30.91 -24.52
CA LYS A 5 -3.64 30.71 -23.10
C LYS A 5 -4.90 30.40 -22.27
N SER A 6 -6.00 31.12 -22.49
CA SER A 6 -7.30 30.90 -21.82
C SER A 6 -7.88 29.50 -22.09
N LYS A 7 -7.78 29.00 -23.33
CA LYS A 7 -8.20 27.63 -23.67
C LYS A 7 -7.33 26.57 -22.98
N GLY A 8 -6.01 26.79 -22.90
CA GLY A 8 -5.09 25.91 -22.17
C GLY A 8 -5.36 25.88 -20.67
N THR A 9 -5.62 27.03 -20.05
CA THR A 9 -6.00 27.12 -18.63
C THR A 9 -7.33 26.43 -18.36
N PHE A 10 -8.31 26.57 -19.28
CA PHE A 10 -9.61 25.91 -19.15
C PHE A 10 -9.51 24.37 -19.28
N LEU A 11 -8.69 23.89 -20.20
CA LEU A 11 -8.40 22.45 -20.35
C LEU A 11 -7.70 21.88 -19.11
N ALA A 12 -6.73 22.61 -18.54
CA ALA A 12 -6.03 22.21 -17.32
C ALA A 12 -6.99 22.15 -16.11
N ALA A 13 -7.94 23.09 -16.01
CA ALA A 13 -8.95 23.08 -14.94
C ALA A 13 -9.89 21.86 -15.04
N ILE A 14 -10.30 21.46 -16.25
CA ILE A 14 -11.12 20.26 -16.48
C ILE A 14 -10.37 18.98 -16.07
N VAL A 15 -9.09 18.87 -16.43
CA VAL A 15 -8.25 17.72 -16.06
C VAL A 15 -8.06 17.64 -14.54
N MET A 16 -7.79 18.77 -13.89
CA MET A 16 -7.63 18.83 -12.43
C MET A 16 -8.94 18.47 -11.70
N LEU A 17 -10.09 18.88 -12.25
CA LEU A 17 -11.40 18.52 -11.71
C LEU A 17 -11.69 17.01 -11.88
N ALA A 18 -11.29 16.40 -13.00
CA ALA A 18 -11.48 14.96 -13.21
C ALA A 18 -10.65 14.10 -12.23
N VAL A 19 -9.45 14.56 -11.84
CA VAL A 19 -8.59 13.85 -10.88
C VAL A 19 -9.20 13.84 -9.47
N VAL A 20 -9.82 14.94 -9.03
CA VAL A 20 -10.42 15.01 -7.68
C VAL A 20 -11.72 14.20 -7.55
N PHE A 21 -12.41 13.92 -8.66
CA PHE A 21 -13.61 13.07 -8.66
C PHE A 21 -13.35 11.62 -9.09
N SER A 22 -12.09 11.22 -9.32
CA SER A 22 -11.75 9.86 -9.75
C SER A 22 -11.71 8.83 -8.60
N CYS A 23 -12.02 9.24 -7.36
CA CYS A 23 -12.28 8.30 -6.27
C CYS A 23 -13.60 7.58 -6.53
N LYS A 24 -13.50 6.41 -7.16
CA LYS A 24 -14.53 5.39 -7.16
C LYS A 24 -14.38 4.57 -5.89
N ASN A 25 -15.42 4.53 -5.07
CA ASN A 25 -15.53 3.52 -4.03
C ASN A 25 -15.90 2.23 -4.78
N ASP A 26 -14.94 1.38 -5.09
CA ASP A 26 -15.20 0.04 -5.61
C ASP A 26 -15.73 -0.85 -4.47
N GLY A 27 -16.87 -0.46 -3.91
CA GLY A 27 -17.71 -1.27 -3.04
C GLY A 27 -18.55 -2.22 -3.87
N ALA A 28 -17.89 -3.02 -4.70
CA ALA A 28 -18.40 -4.25 -5.31
C ALA A 28 -17.23 -4.92 -6.03
N VAL A 29 -16.39 -5.61 -5.27
CA VAL A 29 -15.61 -6.71 -5.83
C VAL A 29 -16.62 -7.77 -6.25
N GLU A 30 -17.00 -7.74 -7.53
CA GLU A 30 -17.55 -8.89 -8.26
C GLU A 30 -16.47 -9.98 -8.19
N THR A 31 -16.51 -10.75 -7.10
CA THR A 31 -15.64 -11.90 -6.89
C THR A 31 -16.12 -12.97 -7.85
N GLY A 32 -15.37 -13.16 -8.93
CA GLY A 32 -15.49 -14.34 -9.77
C GLY A 32 -15.36 -15.60 -8.90
N SER A 33 -16.48 -16.31 -8.73
CA SER A 33 -16.56 -17.73 -8.37
C SER A 33 -15.65 -18.22 -7.23
N THR A 34 -15.99 -17.86 -5.99
CA THR A 34 -16.16 -18.79 -4.84
C THR A 34 -16.65 -17.97 -3.64
N GLN A 35 -17.96 -18.03 -3.37
CA GLN A 35 -18.55 -17.46 -2.14
C GLN A 35 -18.16 -18.36 -0.96
N GLY A 36 -16.94 -18.21 -0.46
CA GLY A 36 -16.52 -18.76 0.83
C GLY A 36 -16.35 -17.62 1.83
N GLU A 37 -16.84 -17.80 3.05
CA GLU A 37 -16.47 -16.93 4.16
C GLU A 37 -14.93 -16.87 4.27
N PRO A 38 -14.36 -15.71 4.61
CA PRO A 38 -12.92 -15.60 4.79
C PRO A 38 -12.46 -16.62 5.84
N LEU A 39 -11.43 -17.40 5.50
CA LEU A 39 -10.89 -18.42 6.41
C LEU A 39 -10.20 -17.81 7.64
N PHE A 40 -9.87 -16.52 7.58
CA PHE A 40 -9.20 -15.78 8.63
C PHE A 40 -9.89 -14.43 8.85
N THR A 41 -9.89 -14.00 10.11
CA THR A 41 -10.38 -12.68 10.52
C THR A 41 -9.23 -11.92 11.16
N VAL A 42 -9.18 -10.61 10.90
CA VAL A 42 -8.20 -9.73 11.54
C VAL A 42 -8.65 -9.51 12.98
N LEU A 43 -7.76 -9.81 13.93
CA LEU A 43 -7.96 -9.55 15.35
C LEU A 43 -7.15 -8.32 15.76
N SER A 44 -7.69 -7.50 16.64
CA SER A 44 -6.92 -6.36 17.16
C SER A 44 -5.79 -6.83 18.07
N SER A 45 -4.72 -6.02 18.17
CA SER A 45 -3.67 -6.23 19.17
C SER A 45 -4.23 -6.26 20.60
N SER A 46 -5.28 -5.48 20.87
CA SER A 46 -5.96 -5.49 22.18
C SER A 46 -6.64 -6.82 22.53
N GLU A 47 -7.11 -7.56 21.52
CA GLU A 47 -7.74 -8.87 21.70
C GLU A 47 -6.72 -10.00 21.80
N THR A 48 -5.59 -9.87 21.11
CA THR A 48 -4.56 -10.92 21.04
C THR A 48 -3.43 -10.74 22.05
N GLY A 49 -3.18 -9.51 22.50
CA GLY A 49 -2.00 -9.13 23.28
C GLY A 49 -0.68 -9.25 22.49
N VAL A 50 -0.74 -9.38 21.16
CA VAL A 50 0.44 -9.54 20.30
C VAL A 50 0.87 -8.17 19.78
N ASP A 51 2.09 -7.78 20.17
CA ASP A 51 2.84 -6.68 19.57
C ASP A 51 4.02 -7.27 18.78
N PHE A 52 4.32 -6.70 17.62
CA PHE A 52 5.43 -7.15 16.77
C PHE A 52 6.44 -6.03 16.56
N SER A 53 7.73 -6.37 16.72
CA SER A 53 8.85 -5.51 16.33
C SER A 53 9.88 -6.35 15.56
N ASN A 54 10.40 -5.79 14.46
CA ASN A 54 11.49 -6.38 13.69
C ASN A 54 12.70 -5.45 13.72
N ASP A 55 13.40 -5.46 14.86
CA ASP A 55 14.58 -4.62 15.08
C ASP A 55 15.80 -5.25 14.39
N LEU A 56 16.28 -4.61 13.32
CA LEU A 56 17.47 -5.05 12.57
C LEU A 56 18.65 -4.14 12.90
N GLU A 57 19.80 -4.74 13.22
CA GLU A 57 21.06 -4.02 13.40
C GLU A 57 21.94 -4.18 12.16
N GLU A 58 22.13 -3.11 11.39
CA GLU A 58 22.90 -3.15 10.15
C GLU A 58 24.40 -3.08 10.40
N ASN A 59 25.16 -3.92 9.69
CA ASN A 59 26.61 -3.81 9.68
C ASN A 59 27.21 -4.16 8.31
N PRO A 60 27.81 -3.19 7.60
CA PRO A 60 28.35 -3.38 6.25
C PRO A 60 29.62 -4.25 6.20
N LEU A 61 30.25 -4.51 7.36
CA LEU A 61 31.45 -5.34 7.46
C LEU A 61 31.14 -6.81 7.80
N THR A 62 29.86 -7.15 7.99
CA THR A 62 29.39 -8.50 8.38
C THR A 62 28.29 -8.98 7.42
N ASN A 63 27.65 -10.10 7.73
CA ASN A 63 26.51 -10.59 6.95
C ASN A 63 25.18 -9.89 7.27
N HIS A 64 25.18 -8.87 8.15
CA HIS A 64 24.00 -8.11 8.55
C HIS A 64 23.65 -7.00 7.54
N ASN A 65 23.55 -7.36 6.26
CA ASN A 65 23.16 -6.46 5.19
C ASN A 65 22.73 -7.26 3.94
N VAL A 66 22.01 -6.60 3.03
CA VAL A 66 21.49 -7.23 1.80
C VAL A 66 22.58 -7.68 0.82
N LEU A 67 23.74 -7.02 0.82
CA LEU A 67 24.84 -7.33 -0.11
C LEU A 67 25.51 -8.66 0.27
N SER A 68 25.55 -8.97 1.56
CA SER A 68 26.14 -10.19 2.11
C SER A 68 25.11 -11.30 2.32
N TYR A 69 23.86 -10.95 2.64
CA TYR A 69 22.75 -11.89 2.77
C TYR A 69 21.47 -11.29 2.19
N GLN A 70 21.07 -11.77 1.01
CA GLN A 70 19.95 -11.22 0.25
C GLN A 70 18.61 -11.26 1.00
N HIS A 71 18.46 -12.16 1.97
CA HIS A 71 17.22 -12.31 2.74
C HIS A 71 17.23 -11.54 4.07
N TYR A 72 18.25 -10.71 4.34
CA TYR A 72 18.38 -9.98 5.61
C TYR A 72 17.13 -9.15 5.96
N TYR A 73 16.47 -8.59 4.93
CA TYR A 73 15.27 -7.76 5.08
C TYR A 73 13.96 -8.46 4.70
N ASN A 74 13.98 -9.76 4.39
CA ASN A 74 12.78 -10.43 3.89
C ASN A 74 11.71 -10.63 4.97
N GLY A 75 12.07 -10.53 6.26
CA GLY A 75 11.20 -10.83 7.39
C GLY A 75 10.66 -12.27 7.33
N ALA A 76 9.84 -12.64 8.33
CA ALA A 76 9.13 -13.94 8.33
C ALA A 76 7.71 -13.85 7.73
N GLY A 77 7.43 -12.81 6.95
CA GLY A 77 6.08 -12.53 6.42
C GLY A 77 5.12 -11.90 7.44
N VAL A 78 5.61 -11.45 8.59
CA VAL A 78 4.78 -10.87 9.67
C VAL A 78 4.24 -9.47 9.31
N ALA A 79 4.96 -8.71 8.49
CA ALA A 79 4.57 -7.36 8.07
C ALA A 79 3.37 -7.33 7.09
N VAL A 80 2.92 -8.48 6.58
CA VAL A 80 1.83 -8.56 5.58
C VAL A 80 0.48 -8.13 6.16
N GLY A 81 0.36 -8.00 7.50
CA GLY A 81 -0.85 -7.54 8.20
C GLY A 81 -0.76 -6.15 8.84
N ASP A 82 0.29 -5.36 8.60
CA ASP A 82 0.54 -4.04 9.25
C ASP A 82 0.02 -2.84 8.41
N VAL A 83 -1.11 -2.99 7.71
CA VAL A 83 -1.78 -1.91 6.94
C VAL A 83 -3.25 -1.80 7.29
#